data_AF-A0A5J4J3U9-F1
#
_entry.id   AF-A0A5J4J3U9-F1
#
_cell.length_a   1.000
_cell.length_b   1.000
_cell.length_c   1.000
_cell.angle_alpha   90.00
_cell.angle_beta   90.00
_cell.angle_gamma   90.00
#
_symmetry.space_group_name_H-M   'P 1'
#
loop_
_entity.id
_entity.type
_entity.pdbx_description
1 polymer ?
#
loop_
_entity_poly.entity_id
_entity_poly.type
_entity_poly.pdbx_seq_one_letter_code
_entity_poly.pdbx_strand_id
1 'polypeptide(L)'
;MKTLQNEIFDHDTDVDVTHKINSIELDNWINHLKYIKKELNNLIGLCDDALSPKLEDAHVLQKFKKKDVETDTLLNALNKYMNSRSDIVECEDTQCDMAYISEHESFRRSYLYHLDKYRRLKDEFFSKVQGKFSLVNITSEA
;
A
#
# COMPACT_ATOMS: atom_id res chain seq x y z
N MET A 1 0.64 -1.98 25.32
CA MET A 1 1.04 -2.74 24.12
C MET A 1 2.56 -2.71 24.08
N LYS A 2 3.24 -3.86 24.21
CA LYS A 2 4.71 -3.91 24.18
C LYS A 2 5.14 -3.66 22.74
N THR A 3 5.91 -2.60 22.51
CA THR A 3 6.50 -2.33 21.20
C THR A 3 7.58 -3.35 20.94
N LEU A 4 7.55 -4.03 19.79
CA LEU A 4 8.66 -4.89 19.36
C LEU A 4 9.93 -4.03 19.24
N GLN A 5 11.01 -4.44 19.90
CA GLN A 5 12.29 -3.75 19.82
C GLN A 5 12.94 -4.07 18.47
N ASN A 6 13.00 -3.08 17.58
CA ASN A 6 13.48 -3.26 16.21
C ASN A 6 14.98 -2.98 16.04
N GLU A 7 15.68 -2.62 17.12
CA GLU A 7 17.14 -2.42 17.10
C GLU A 7 17.86 -3.75 16.98
N ILE A 8 18.79 -3.85 16.04
CA ILE A 8 19.64 -5.02 15.84
C ILE A 8 20.87 -4.92 16.75
N PHE A 9 21.17 -5.98 17.49
CA PHE A 9 22.30 -6.08 18.40
C PHE A 9 23.24 -7.22 18.00
N ASP A 10 24.50 -7.14 18.42
CA ASP A 10 25.54 -8.14 18.14
C ASP A 10 25.21 -9.55 18.68
N HIS A 11 24.29 -9.66 19.65
CA HIS A 11 23.85 -10.92 20.24
C HIS A 11 22.57 -11.48 19.63
N ASP A 12 21.99 -10.80 18.64
CA ASP A 12 20.82 -11.30 17.93
C ASP A 12 21.21 -12.52 17.08
N THR A 13 20.34 -13.52 17.08
CA THR A 13 20.44 -14.62 16.12
C THR A 13 19.96 -14.18 14.74
N ASP A 14 20.28 -14.94 13.69
CA ASP A 14 19.77 -14.68 12.34
C ASP A 14 18.24 -14.60 12.28
N VAL A 15 17.55 -15.37 13.13
CA VAL A 15 16.08 -15.37 13.24
C VAL A 15 15.59 -14.08 13.90
N ASP A 16 16.24 -13.63 14.98
CA ASP A 16 15.92 -12.35 15.64
C ASP A 16 16.08 -11.17 14.68
N VAL A 17 17.21 -11.13 13.95
CA VAL A 17 17.48 -10.11 12.92
C VAL A 17 16.39 -10.14 11.85
N THR A 18 16.00 -11.33 11.38
CA THR A 18 14.93 -11.49 10.39
C THR A 18 13.61 -10.93 10.90
N HIS A 19 13.22 -11.23 12.14
CA HIS A 19 11.98 -10.69 12.71
C HIS A 19 12.01 -9.18 12.88
N LYS A 20 13.15 -8.61 13.28
CA LYS A 20 13.33 -7.16 13.42
C LYS A 20 13.21 -6.45 12.07
N ILE A 21 13.88 -6.97 11.03
CA ILE A 21 13.77 -6.46 9.66
C ILE A 21 12.32 -6.55 9.17
N ASN A 22 11.66 -7.68 9.37
CA ASN A 22 10.27 -7.88 8.96
C ASN A 22 9.32 -6.89 9.66
N SER A 23 9.53 -6.59 10.94
CA SER A 23 8.75 -5.58 11.66
C SER A 23 8.95 -4.17 11.09
N ILE A 24 10.19 -3.79 10.73
CA ILE A 24 10.49 -2.51 10.07
C ILE A 24 9.84 -2.43 8.70
N GLU A 25 9.95 -3.49 7.89
CA GLU A 25 9.32 -3.55 6.57
C GLU A 25 7.81 -3.43 6.64
N LEU A 26 7.17 -4.13 7.58
CA LEU A 26 5.72 -4.11 7.75
C LEU A 26 5.23 -2.70 8.13
N ASP A 27 5.94 -2.01 9.03
CA ASP A 27 5.61 -0.62 9.38
C ASP A 27 5.73 0.31 8.16
N ASN A 28 6.80 0.15 7.37
CA ASN A 28 6.97 0.89 6.12
C ASN A 28 5.82 0.64 5.13
N TRP A 29 5.36 -0.60 4.97
CA TRP A 29 4.23 -0.93 4.09
C TRP A 29 2.93 -0.30 4.59
N ILE A 30 2.65 -0.37 5.90
CA ILE A 30 1.48 0.24 6.52
C ILE A 30 1.48 1.76 6.32
N ASN A 31 2.62 2.41 6.56
CA ASN A 31 2.75 3.86 6.37
C ASN A 31 2.60 4.27 4.90
N HIS A 32 3.15 3.49 3.98
CA HIS A 32 2.96 3.74 2.56
C HIS A 32 1.51 3.54 2.11
N LEU A 33 0.81 2.51 2.59
CA LEU A 33 -0.62 2.31 2.28
C LEU A 33 -1.51 3.43 2.85
N LYS A 34 -1.20 3.96 4.04
CA LYS A 34 -1.86 5.16 4.59
C LYS A 34 -1.66 6.37 3.66
N TYR A 35 -0.45 6.54 3.13
CA TYR A 35 -0.17 7.59 2.15
C TYR A 35 -0.95 7.37 0.84
N ILE A 36 -0.96 6.14 0.30
CA ILE A 36 -1.73 5.77 -0.90
C ILE A 36 -3.22 6.09 -0.70
N LYS A 37 -3.78 5.81 0.48
CA LYS A 37 -5.17 6.16 0.81
C LYS A 37 -5.43 7.66 0.74
N LYS A 38 -4.54 8.48 1.31
CA LYS A 38 -4.62 9.94 1.20
C LYS A 38 -4.57 10.39 -0.27
N GLU A 39 -3.68 9.81 -1.06
CA GLU A 39 -3.55 10.12 -2.48
C GLU A 39 -4.80 9.69 -3.28
N LEU A 40 -5.38 8.54 -2.98
CA LEU A 40 -6.65 8.08 -3.57
C LEU A 40 -7.81 9.02 -3.26
N ASN A 41 -7.94 9.48 -2.00
CA ASN A 41 -8.96 10.47 -1.63
C ASN A 41 -8.83 11.76 -2.45
N ASN A 42 -7.60 12.23 -2.66
CA ASN A 42 -7.36 13.41 -3.50
C ASN A 42 -7.73 13.14 -4.96
N LEU A 43 -7.33 12.00 -5.52
CA LEU A 43 -7.64 11.63 -6.91
C LEU A 43 -9.15 11.46 -7.14
N ILE A 44 -9.86 10.88 -6.18
CA ILE A 44 -11.32 10.76 -6.19
C ILE A 44 -11.95 12.15 -6.16
N GLY A 45 -11.51 13.02 -5.24
CA GLY A 45 -11.99 14.41 -5.17
C GLY A 45 -11.77 15.19 -6.47
N LEU A 46 -10.60 15.04 -7.12
CA LEU A 46 -10.33 15.66 -8.42
C LEU A 46 -11.29 15.19 -9.53
N CYS A 47 -11.67 13.91 -9.48
CA CYS A 47 -12.63 13.34 -10.42
C CYS A 47 -14.07 13.81 -10.12
N ASP A 48 -14.44 13.94 -8.84
CA ASP A 48 -15.77 14.35 -8.40
C ASP A 48 -16.00 15.87 -8.62
N ASP A 49 -15.00 16.73 -8.37
CA ASP A 49 -15.17 18.20 -8.36
C ASP A 49 -14.81 18.90 -9.69
N ALA A 50 -13.65 18.59 -10.29
CA ALA A 50 -13.00 19.46 -11.28
C ALA A 50 -12.95 18.90 -12.71
N LEU A 51 -12.95 17.57 -12.86
CA LEU A 51 -12.75 16.92 -14.14
C LEU A 51 -13.95 16.08 -14.61
N SER A 52 -15.01 15.92 -13.82
CA SER A 52 -16.22 15.15 -14.15
C SER A 52 -16.75 15.40 -15.58
N PRO A 53 -17.01 16.65 -16.04
CA PRO A 53 -17.49 16.90 -17.40
C PRO A 53 -16.41 16.78 -18.48
N LYS A 54 -15.12 16.84 -18.13
CA LYS A 54 -14.00 16.74 -19.09
C LYS A 54 -13.44 15.33 -19.22
N LEU A 55 -13.58 14.50 -18.19
CA LEU A 55 -13.05 13.15 -18.17
C LEU A 55 -14.01 12.16 -18.82
N GLU A 56 -15.33 12.36 -18.76
CA GLU A 56 -16.38 11.46 -19.29
C GLU A 56 -16.15 9.96 -18.95
N ASP A 57 -15.29 9.67 -17.98
CA ASP A 57 -14.80 8.33 -17.70
C ASP A 57 -15.22 7.96 -16.28
N ALA A 58 -16.53 7.81 -16.08
CA ALA A 58 -17.13 7.32 -14.83
C ALA A 58 -16.50 5.99 -14.39
N HIS A 59 -15.94 5.24 -15.33
CA HIS A 59 -15.23 4.00 -15.09
C HIS A 59 -13.86 4.21 -14.40
N VAL A 60 -13.14 5.32 -14.63
CA VAL A 60 -11.91 5.65 -13.89
C VAL A 60 -12.19 6.00 -12.44
N LEU A 61 -13.24 6.80 -12.18
CA LEU A 61 -13.68 7.10 -10.81
C LEU A 61 -14.02 5.81 -10.05
N GLN A 62 -14.76 4.90 -10.68
CA GLN A 62 -15.09 3.59 -10.08
C GLN A 62 -13.83 2.75 -9.82
N LYS A 63 -12.84 2.76 -10.72
CA LYS A 63 -11.56 2.08 -10.49
C LYS A 63 -10.82 2.64 -9.26
N PHE A 64 -10.80 3.97 -9.07
CA PHE A 64 -10.19 4.58 -7.88
C PHE A 64 -10.96 4.26 -6.60
N LYS A 65 -12.30 4.36 -6.60
CA LYS A 65 -13.13 3.98 -5.45
C LYS A 65 -12.95 2.50 -5.07
N LYS A 66 -12.87 1.61 -6.07
CA LYS A 66 -12.54 0.20 -5.84
C LYS A 66 -11.15 0.04 -5.24
N LYS A 67 -10.15 0.75 -5.76
CA LYS A 67 -8.78 0.69 -5.26
C LYS A 67 -8.66 1.20 -3.82
N ASP A 68 -9.46 2.19 -3.43
CA ASP A 68 -9.55 2.68 -2.05
C ASP A 68 -10.05 1.59 -1.09
N VAL A 69 -11.13 0.89 -1.43
CA VAL A 69 -11.64 -0.24 -0.65
C VAL A 69 -10.61 -1.37 -0.54
N GLU A 70 -9.93 -1.70 -1.64
CA GLU A 70 -8.85 -2.69 -1.65
C GLU A 70 -7.67 -2.26 -0.75
N THR A 71 -7.33 -0.96 -0.73
CA THR A 71 -6.28 -0.38 0.12
C THR A 71 -6.65 -0.54 1.59
N ASP A 72 -7.89 -0.24 1.96
CA ASP A 72 -8.40 -0.40 3.31
C ASP A 72 -8.41 -1.85 3.77
N THR A 73 -8.80 -2.77 2.89
CA THR A 73 -8.81 -4.20 3.18
C THR A 73 -7.41 -4.69 3.51
N LEU A 74 -6.42 -4.33 2.68
CA LEU A 74 -5.04 -4.71 2.90
C LEU A 74 -4.45 -4.05 4.15
N LEU A 75 -4.70 -2.75 4.34
CA LEU A 75 -4.23 -2.01 5.51
C LEU A 75 -4.76 -2.61 6.81
N ASN A 76 -6.03 -3.00 6.85
CA ASN A 76 -6.62 -3.67 8.01
C ASN A 76 -5.98 -5.04 8.27
N ALA A 77 -5.68 -5.80 7.22
CA ALA A 77 -4.99 -7.09 7.34
C ALA A 77 -3.57 -6.91 7.89
N LEU A 78 -2.79 -5.95 7.36
CA LEU A 78 -1.43 -5.67 7.83
C LEU A 78 -1.41 -5.15 9.27
N ASN A 79 -2.36 -4.31 9.68
CA ASN A 79 -2.44 -3.85 11.08
C ASN A 79 -2.76 -5.01 12.02
N LYS A 80 -3.66 -5.93 11.64
CA LYS A 80 -3.94 -7.13 12.44
C LYS A 80 -2.70 -8.00 12.58
N TYR A 81 -1.98 -8.21 11.49
CA TYR A 81 -0.73 -8.95 11.50
C TYR A 81 0.36 -8.27 12.35
N MET A 82 0.53 -6.95 12.23
CA MET A 82 1.44 -6.18 13.08
C MET A 82 1.13 -6.39 14.56
N ASN A 83 -0.15 -6.45 14.92
CA ASN A 83 -0.57 -6.68 16.30
C ASN A 83 -0.28 -8.12 16.76
N SER A 84 -0.47 -9.14 15.92
CA SER A 84 -0.16 -10.53 16.31
C SER A 84 1.34 -10.80 16.44
N ARG A 85 2.19 -10.02 15.76
CA ARG A 85 3.65 -10.14 15.89
C ARG A 85 4.16 -9.91 17.32
N SER A 86 3.38 -9.31 18.23
CA SER A 86 3.78 -9.23 19.65
C SER A 86 3.96 -10.61 20.29
N ASP A 87 3.32 -11.63 19.73
CA ASP A 87 3.28 -12.98 20.29
C ASP A 87 4.49 -13.81 19.81
N ILE A 88 5.35 -13.28 18.93
CA ILE A 88 6.61 -13.91 18.51
C ILE A 88 7.53 -14.19 19.70
N VAL A 89 7.48 -13.34 20.73
CA VAL A 89 8.29 -13.52 21.96
C VAL A 89 7.96 -14.82 22.71
N GLU A 90 6.79 -15.41 22.45
CA GLU A 90 6.34 -16.67 23.05
C GLU A 90 6.69 -17.90 22.18
N CYS A 91 7.35 -17.71 21.03
CA CYS A 91 7.81 -18.83 20.21
C CYS A 91 8.97 -19.57 20.91
N GLU A 92 8.77 -20.86 21.19
CA GLU A 92 9.78 -21.73 21.82
C GLU A 92 10.58 -22.57 20.81
N ASP A 93 10.15 -22.60 19.55
CA ASP A 93 10.77 -23.39 18.49
C ASP A 93 10.83 -22.67 17.15
N THR A 94 11.70 -23.18 16.27
CA THR A 94 11.89 -22.65 14.92
C THR A 94 10.64 -22.82 14.05
N GLN A 95 9.74 -23.74 14.36
CA GLN A 95 8.52 -23.94 13.56
C GLN A 95 7.57 -22.74 13.74
N CYS A 96 7.45 -22.24 14.96
CA CYS A 96 6.71 -21.02 15.29
C CYS A 96 7.30 -19.80 14.57
N ASP A 97 8.62 -19.61 14.64
CA ASP A 97 9.31 -18.53 13.94
C ASP A 97 9.06 -18.55 12.42
N MET A 98 9.21 -19.73 11.82
CA MET A 98 9.03 -19.91 10.38
C MET A 98 7.58 -19.67 9.94
N ALA A 99 6.59 -19.90 10.80
CA ALA A 99 5.20 -19.57 10.51
C ALA A 99 5.04 -18.05 10.34
N TYR A 100 5.58 -17.24 11.25
CA TYR A 100 5.55 -15.78 11.15
C TYR A 100 6.34 -15.26 9.94
N ILE A 101 7.51 -15.84 9.65
CA ILE A 101 8.31 -15.46 8.47
C ILE A 101 7.55 -15.77 7.17
N SER A 102 6.94 -16.96 7.08
CA SER A 102 6.14 -17.34 5.90
C SER A 102 4.89 -16.47 5.73
N GLU A 103 4.23 -16.11 6.82
CA GLU A 103 3.10 -15.18 6.80
C GLU A 103 3.54 -13.78 6.35
N HIS A 104 4.67 -13.27 6.84
CA HIS A 104 5.25 -11.99 6.40
C HIS A 104 5.46 -11.97 4.88
N GLU A 105 6.03 -13.04 4.34
CA GLU A 105 6.26 -13.16 2.89
C GLU A 105 4.95 -13.19 2.07
N SER A 106 3.87 -13.74 2.63
CA SER A 106 2.54 -13.66 2.03
C SER A 106 2.02 -12.22 1.95
N PHE A 107 2.21 -11.46 3.03
CA PHE A 107 1.86 -10.04 3.07
C PHE A 107 2.75 -9.20 2.15
N ARG A 108 4.05 -9.50 2.07
CA ARG A 108 4.99 -8.87 1.12
C ARG A 108 4.48 -8.96 -0.30
N ARG A 109 4.11 -10.17 -0.75
CA ARG A 109 3.55 -10.41 -2.10
C ARG A 109 2.25 -9.63 -2.32
N SER A 110 1.36 -9.65 -1.33
CA SER A 110 0.07 -8.93 -1.40
C SER A 110 0.27 -7.42 -1.52
N TYR A 111 1.19 -6.86 -0.74
CA TYR A 111 1.56 -5.45 -0.78
C TYR A 111 2.19 -5.04 -2.12
N LEU A 112 3.18 -5.80 -2.62
CA LEU A 112 3.83 -5.51 -3.89
C LEU A 112 2.85 -5.58 -5.07
N TYR A 113 1.96 -6.57 -5.07
CA TYR A 113 0.90 -6.69 -6.06
C TYR A 113 -0.06 -5.50 -6.01
N HIS A 114 -0.50 -5.11 -4.80
CA HIS A 114 -1.38 -3.95 -4.63
C HIS A 114 -0.71 -2.67 -5.15
N LEU A 115 0.57 -2.45 -4.81
CA LEU A 115 1.34 -1.29 -5.22
C LEU A 115 1.50 -1.17 -6.74
N ASP A 116 1.83 -2.27 -7.43
CA ASP A 116 1.90 -2.30 -8.90
C ASP A 116 0.56 -1.93 -9.53
N LYS A 117 -0.54 -2.52 -9.06
CA LYS A 117 -1.88 -2.23 -9.58
C LYS A 117 -2.31 -0.78 -9.33
N TYR A 118 -2.00 -0.24 -8.17
CA TYR A 118 -2.26 1.16 -7.85
C TYR A 118 -1.48 2.10 -8.78
N ARG A 119 -0.18 1.86 -8.95
CA ARG A 119 0.68 2.66 -9.84
C ARG A 119 0.18 2.66 -11.28
N ARG A 120 -0.15 1.49 -11.83
CA ARG A 120 -0.69 1.38 -13.20
C ARG A 120 -2.00 2.16 -13.37
N LEU A 121 -2.89 2.11 -12.39
CA LEU A 121 -4.13 2.89 -12.41
C LEU A 121 -3.85 4.40 -12.43
N LYS A 122 -2.90 4.83 -11.59
CA LYS A 122 -2.46 6.22 -11.53
C LYS A 122 -1.81 6.69 -12.85
N ASP A 123 -0.96 5.87 -13.43
CA ASP A 123 -0.29 6.17 -14.69
C ASP A 123 -1.29 6.22 -15.87
N GLU A 124 -2.28 5.30 -15.91
CA GLU A 124 -3.39 5.33 -16.88
C GLU A 124 -4.16 6.65 -16.78
N PHE A 125 -4.48 7.08 -15.55
CA PHE A 125 -5.17 8.34 -15.30
C PHE A 125 -4.36 9.54 -15.79
N PHE A 126 -3.10 9.67 -15.37
CA PHE A 126 -2.28 10.81 -15.77
C PHE A 126 -2.00 10.86 -17.28
N SER A 127 -1.82 9.70 -17.93
CA SER A 127 -1.66 9.63 -19.38
C SER A 127 -2.89 10.17 -20.12
N LYS A 128 -4.10 9.82 -19.66
CA LYS A 128 -5.37 10.34 -20.20
C LYS A 128 -5.53 11.83 -19.96
N VAL A 129 -5.21 12.28 -18.75
CA VAL A 129 -5.34 13.69 -18.35
C VAL A 129 -4.37 14.58 -19.14
N GLN A 130 -3.09 14.19 -19.26
CA GLN A 130 -2.10 14.91 -20.07
C GLN A 130 -2.48 14.96 -21.55
N GLY A 131 -2.93 13.84 -22.13
CA GLY A 131 -3.41 13.80 -23.52
C GLY A 131 -4.54 14.79 -23.76
N LYS A 132 -5.49 14.93 -22.82
CA LYS A 132 -6.59 15.90 -22.91
C LYS A 132 -6.11 17.35 -22.80
N PHE A 133 -5.15 17.65 -21.93
CA PHE A 133 -4.59 19.01 -21.82
C PHE A 133 -3.83 19.43 -23.09
N SER A 134 -3.07 18.52 -23.71
CA SER A 134 -2.40 18.79 -24.98
C SER A 134 -3.37 19.09 -26.13
N LEU A 135 -4.52 18.41 -26.17
CA LEU A 135 -5.55 18.65 -27.20
C LEU A 135 -6.24 20.01 -27.03
N VAL A 136 -6.54 20.41 -25.79
CA VAL A 136 -7.18 21.71 -25.51
C VAL A 136 -6.29 22.88 -25.95
N ASN A 137 -4.97 22.79 -25.71
CA ASN A 137 -4.03 23.85 -26.10
C ASN A 137 -3.90 23.99 -27.63
N ILE A 138 -4.01 22.90 -28.39
CA ILE A 138 -4.00 22.94 -29.86
C ILE A 138 -5.28 23.60 -30.40
N THR A 139 -6.43 23.34 -29.77
CA THR A 139 -7.72 23.92 -30.21
C THR A 139 -7.91 25.38 -29.83
N SER A 140 -7.13 25.92 -28.89
CA SER A 140 -7.17 27.35 -28.52
C SER A 140 -6.29 28.24 -29.39
N GLU A 141 -5.46 27.66 -30.26
CA GLU A 141 -4.54 28.36 -31.17
C GLU A 141 -4.98 28.31 -32.65
N ALA A 142 -6.16 27.74 -32.93
CA ALA A 142 -6.78 27.65 -34.26
C ALA A 142 -8.07 28.48 -34.33
#